data_AF-A0A972V7I4-F1
#
_entry.id   AF-A0A972V7I4-F1
#
_cell.length_a   1.000
_cell.length_b   1.000
_cell.length_c   1.000
_cell.angle_alpha   90.00
_cell.angle_beta   90.00
_cell.angle_gamma   90.00
#
_symmetry.space_group_name_H-M   'P 1'
#
loop_
_entity.id
_entity.type
_entity.pdbx_description
1 polymer ?
#
loop_
_entity_poly.entity_id
_entity_poly.type
_entity_poly.pdbx_seq_one_letter_code
_entity_poly.pdbx_strand_id
1 'polypeptide(L)' 'MSETQTTGAESGSSGAERREKIPFMQRVLDNHFLLLFLGVVVPTVFYLIWGILEVAQIPIAK' A
#
# COMPACT_ATOMS: atom_id res chain seq x y z
N MET A 1 39.42 44.85 -25.09
CA MET A 1 38.09 44.66 -24.48
C MET A 1 37.41 43.50 -25.17
N SER A 2 37.47 42.32 -24.58
CA SER A 2 36.61 41.16 -24.85
C SER A 2 36.88 40.23 -23.68
N GLU A 3 36.03 40.36 -22.68
CA GLU A 3 36.14 39.71 -21.39
C GLU A 3 36.26 38.19 -21.53
N THR A 4 37.23 37.69 -20.78
CA THR A 4 37.41 36.30 -20.39
C THR A 4 36.07 35.61 -20.16
N GLN A 5 35.77 34.69 -21.08
CA GLN A 5 35.26 33.35 -20.80
C GLN A 5 34.40 33.24 -19.53
N THR A 6 33.09 33.29 -19.77
CA THR A 6 32.03 32.85 -18.87
C THR A 6 32.30 31.42 -18.37
N THR A 7 33.04 31.30 -17.26
CA THR A 7 32.98 30.14 -16.39
C THR A 7 31.84 30.40 -15.40
N GLY A 8 30.62 30.41 -15.94
CA GLY A 8 29.44 30.14 -15.15
C GLY A 8 29.55 28.69 -14.72
N ALA A 9 29.88 28.48 -13.45
CA ALA A 9 29.86 27.17 -12.83
C ALA A 9 28.46 26.57 -13.03
N GLU A 10 28.34 25.66 -13.98
CA GLU A 10 27.35 24.59 -13.94
C GLU A 10 27.76 23.66 -12.79
N SER A 11 27.61 24.15 -11.56
CA SER A 11 27.26 23.29 -10.45
C SER A 11 25.84 22.82 -10.75
N GLY A 12 25.74 21.83 -11.65
CA GLY A 12 24.66 20.88 -11.68
C GLY A 12 24.60 20.28 -10.29
N SER A 13 23.85 20.96 -9.43
CA SER A 13 23.57 20.56 -8.07
C SER A 13 22.97 19.19 -8.20
N SER A 14 23.78 18.21 -7.82
CA SER A 14 23.37 16.95 -7.21
C SER A 14 21.87 16.89 -7.00
N GLY A 15 21.16 16.49 -8.05
CA GLY A 15 19.84 15.89 -7.99
C GLY A 15 20.03 14.54 -7.32
N ALA A 16 20.42 14.57 -6.05
CA ALA A 16 20.42 13.42 -5.19
C ALA A 16 19.00 12.90 -5.26
N GLU A 17 18.84 11.80 -5.98
CA GLU A 17 17.62 11.01 -6.05
C GLU A 17 17.12 10.76 -4.64
N ARG A 18 16.29 11.66 -4.10
CA ARG A 18 15.34 11.32 -3.07
C ARG A 18 14.31 10.44 -3.77
N ARG A 19 14.70 9.19 -4.03
CA ARG A 19 13.74 8.10 -4.18
C ARG A 19 13.01 8.04 -2.85
N GLU A 20 11.95 8.81 -2.73
CA GLU A 20 11.02 8.71 -1.63
C GLU A 20 10.59 7.26 -1.57
N LYS A 21 11.04 6.55 -0.52
CA LYS A 21 10.65 5.16 -0.32
C LYS A 21 9.16 5.17 -0.10
N ILE A 22 8.43 4.67 -1.11
CA ILE A 22 6.97 4.50 -1.02
C ILE A 22 6.68 3.69 0.24
N PRO A 23 5.91 4.23 1.19
CA PRO A 23 5.64 3.55 2.46
C PRO A 23 4.93 2.22 2.20
N PHE A 24 5.28 1.19 2.97
CA PHE A 24 4.76 -0.17 2.77
C PHE A 24 3.23 -0.23 2.80
N MET A 25 2.60 0.50 3.72
CA MET A 25 1.14 0.57 3.84
C MET A 25 0.49 1.13 2.57
N GLN A 26 1.13 2.11 1.93
CA GLN A 26 0.63 2.72 0.69
C GLN A 26 0.71 1.71 -0.46
N ARG A 27 1.82 0.96 -0.55
CA ARG A 27 1.96 -0.13 -1.54
C ARG A 27 0.92 -1.24 -1.35
N VAL A 28 0.46 -1.54 -0.13
CA VAL A 28 -0.63 -2.51 0.08
C VAL A 28 -1.96 -1.96 -0.46
N LEU A 29 -2.24 -0.68 -0.24
CA LEU A 29 -3.48 -0.02 -0.68
C LEU A 29 -3.49 0.33 -2.18
N ASP A 30 -2.33 0.49 -2.81
CA ASP A 30 -2.20 0.79 -4.25
C ASP A 30 -2.42 -0.46 -5.14
N ASN A 31 -2.40 -1.67 -4.57
CA ASN A 31 -2.60 -2.92 -5.30
C ASN A 31 -4.08 -3.31 -5.34
N HIS A 32 -4.74 -3.04 -6.46
CA HIS A 32 -6.16 -3.37 -6.69
C HIS A 32 -6.51 -4.84 -6.40
N PHE A 33 -5.62 -5.78 -6.69
CA PHE A 33 -5.84 -7.20 -6.36
C PHE A 33 -5.79 -7.47 -4.85
N LEU A 34 -4.92 -6.79 -4.10
CA LEU A 34 -4.88 -6.92 -2.63
C LEU A 34 -6.11 -6.28 -2.01
N LEU A 35 -6.56 -5.13 -2.53
CA LEU A 35 -7.81 -4.50 -2.13
C LEU A 35 -9.02 -5.39 -2.42
N LEU A 36 -9.07 -6.00 -3.60
CA LEU A 36 -10.14 -6.92 -3.99
C LEU A 36 -10.12 -8.17 -3.11
N PHE A 37 -8.94 -8.78 -2.93
CA PHE A 37 -8.77 -9.94 -2.06
C PHE A 37 -9.22 -9.63 -0.64
N LEU A 38 -8.73 -8.56 -0.04
CA LEU A 38 -9.13 -8.16 1.31
C LEU A 38 -10.64 -7.83 1.37
N GLY A 39 -11.18 -7.18 0.34
CA GLY A 39 -12.59 -6.82 0.24
C GLY A 39 -13.54 -8.02 0.16
N VAL A 40 -13.11 -9.15 -0.40
CA VAL A 40 -13.90 -10.40 -0.43
C VAL A 40 -13.60 -11.25 0.80
N VAL A 41 -12.33 -11.42 1.15
CA VAL A 41 -11.91 -12.33 2.22
C VAL A 41 -12.38 -11.87 3.59
N VAL A 42 -12.34 -10.56 3.88
CA VAL A 42 -12.80 -10.03 5.18
C VAL A 42 -14.26 -10.39 5.44
N PRO A 43 -15.24 -10.02 4.58
CA PRO A 43 -16.62 -10.41 4.81
C PRO A 43 -16.82 -11.93 4.75
N THR A 44 -16.12 -12.65 3.86
CA THR A 44 -16.24 -14.12 3.80
C THR A 44 -15.84 -14.78 5.13
N VAL A 45 -14.69 -14.43 5.69
CA VAL A 45 -14.24 -14.97 6.98
C VAL A 45 -15.15 -14.52 8.10
N PHE A 46 -15.60 -13.26 8.09
CA PHE A 46 -16.53 -12.75 9.09
C PHE A 46 -17.85 -13.55 9.11
N TYR A 47 -18.48 -13.73 7.94
CA TYR A 47 -19.70 -14.52 7.82
C TYR A 47 -19.47 -16.00 8.11
N LEU A 48 -18.30 -16.55 7.78
CA LEU A 48 -17.97 -17.93 8.09
C LEU A 48 -17.89 -18.14 9.61
N ILE A 49 -17.16 -17.29 10.32
CA ILE A 49 -17.06 -17.35 11.79
C ILE A 49 -18.44 -17.16 12.41
N TRP A 50 -19.20 -16.16 11.95
CA TRP A 50 -20.56 -15.94 12.43
C TRP A 50 -21.43 -17.18 12.24
N GLY A 51 -21.44 -17.77 11.04
CA GLY A 51 -22.23 -18.95 10.74
C GLY A 51 -21.83 -20.17 11.57
N ILE A 52 -20.54 -20.35 11.83
CA ILE A 52 -20.05 -21.43 12.71
C ILE A 52 -20.52 -21.20 14.15
N LEU A 53 -20.43 -19.96 14.66
CA LEU A 53 -20.90 -19.63 15.99
C LEU A 53 -22.41 -19.83 16.12
N GLU A 54 -23.19 -19.42 15.12
CA GLU A 54 -24.63 -19.63 15.05
C GLU A 54 -24.97 -21.12 15.17
N VAL A 55 -24.34 -21.97 14.34
CA VAL A 55 -24.58 -23.42 14.34
C VAL A 55 -24.15 -24.06 15.66
N ALA A 56 -23.02 -23.64 16.23
CA ALA A 56 -22.52 -24.17 17.50
C ALA A 56 -23.45 -23.84 18.69
N GLN A 57 -24.25 -22.78 18.60
CA GLN A 57 -25.22 -22.41 19.63
C GLN A 57 -26.59 -23.05 19.44
N ILE A 58 -26.85 -23.73 18.32
CA ILE A 58 -28.11 -24.46 18.13
C ILE A 58 -28.14 -25.64 19.11
N PRO A 59 -29.09 -25.67 20.06
CA PRO A 59 -29.21 -26.78 20.99
C PRO A 59 -29.64 -28.03 20.21
N ILE A 60 -28.84 -29.09 20.31
CA ILE A 60 -29.19 -30.38 19.74
C ILE A 60 -30.36 -30.92 20.54
N ALA A 61 -31.55 -30.98 19.91
CA ALA A 61 -32.75 -31.51 20.53
C ALA A 61 -32.49 -32.93 21.04
N LYS A 62 -32.91 -33.19 22.27
CA LYS A 62 -32.63 -34.40 23.03
C LYS A 62 -33.60 -35.52 22.71
#